data_AF-A0A1E1K042-F1
#
_entry.id   AF-A0A1E1K042-F1
#
_cell.length_a   1.000
_cell.length_b   1.000
_cell.length_c   1.000
_cell.angle_alpha   90.00
_cell.angle_beta   90.00
_cell.angle_gamma   90.00
#
_symmetry.space_group_name_H-M   'P 1'
#
loop_
_entity.id
_entity.type
_entity.pdbx_description
1 polymer ?
#
loop_
_entity_poly.entity_id
_entity_poly.type
_entity_poly.pdbx_seq_one_letter_code
_entity_poly.pdbx_strand_id
1 'polypeptide(L)'
;MPPLPPYIPFPSPMRIGTDICQIDRILSILQGRHASVFVKKILRKEEIDEMGKRGMDRVIAQWNFFSGRKSKDLMDTDWKTATRTSDWKEMCKPPVLSCDSPSAAVPQRAEMIQSMVARHHDYDEDHDQNADEDAKLGKVWPKQNAEEIEREMERTDRALRVAARWLAGRFAAKEATMKAYTSRRLTYHSILILKPPPKEGVEGSVAPVAIVLGQEELRREAEEQKSEKKEGEAKKEEMKERGKQRKLEKEKENEKEGSREMEMKKSAKKVLSKEAQLKEWVKELEARERRERIDRERGHLVLRMGTFRKEGDRDRLRNKDRVGSADEEAQAIVEGEQENERLVSKTTERQMEMEKARVGREVRISISHDGQYATAVCLAVDE
;
A
#
# COMPACT_ATOMS: atom_id res chain seq x y z
N MET A 1 7.77 -61.47 -45.43
CA MET A 1 6.96 -60.72 -44.44
C MET A 1 5.62 -60.41 -45.08
N PRO A 2 4.49 -60.64 -44.39
CA PRO A 2 3.21 -60.12 -44.87
C PRO A 2 3.25 -58.59 -44.91
N PRO A 3 2.55 -57.94 -45.85
CA PRO A 3 2.45 -56.48 -45.89
C PRO A 3 1.76 -55.98 -44.61
N LEU A 4 2.30 -54.92 -44.01
CA LEU A 4 1.67 -54.28 -42.88
C LEU A 4 0.28 -53.76 -43.28
N PRO A 5 -0.72 -53.84 -42.39
CA PRO A 5 -2.03 -53.27 -42.65
C PRO A 5 -1.90 -51.76 -42.90
N PRO A 6 -2.75 -51.19 -43.77
CA PRO A 6 -2.75 -49.75 -44.01
C PRO A 6 -3.01 -49.01 -42.69
N TYR A 7 -2.15 -48.05 -42.35
CA TYR A 7 -2.33 -47.25 -41.14
C TYR A 7 -3.50 -46.27 -41.37
N ILE A 8 -4.42 -46.23 -40.41
CA ILE A 8 -5.45 -45.20 -40.36
C ILE A 8 -4.85 -44.04 -39.55
N PRO A 9 -4.60 -42.86 -40.16
CA PRO A 9 -4.11 -41.72 -39.40
C PRO A 9 -5.13 -41.31 -38.36
N PHE A 10 -4.66 -40.81 -37.22
CA PHE A 10 -5.55 -40.35 -36.18
C PHE A 10 -6.45 -39.20 -36.70
N PRO A 11 -7.75 -39.13 -36.33
CA PRO A 11 -8.72 -38.24 -36.98
C PRO A 11 -8.45 -36.74 -36.84
N SER A 12 -7.63 -36.31 -35.88
CA SER A 12 -7.32 -34.89 -35.64
C SER A 12 -5.85 -34.70 -35.26
N PRO A 13 -5.05 -33.90 -35.98
CA PRO A 13 -3.63 -33.76 -35.68
C PRO A 13 -3.41 -33.27 -34.23
N MET A 14 -2.93 -34.17 -33.36
CA MET A 14 -2.56 -33.81 -32.00
C MET A 14 -1.09 -33.39 -31.96
N ARG A 15 -0.82 -32.27 -31.29
CA ARG A 15 0.53 -31.76 -31.08
C ARG A 15 0.88 -31.77 -29.60
N ILE A 16 2.15 -32.07 -29.35
CA ILE A 16 2.72 -32.13 -28.01
C ILE A 16 3.77 -31.03 -27.92
N GLY A 17 3.66 -30.20 -26.89
CA GLY A 17 4.68 -29.22 -26.53
C GLY A 17 5.28 -29.57 -25.19
N THR A 18 6.59 -29.45 -25.08
CA THR A 18 7.33 -29.72 -23.83
C THR A 18 8.26 -28.56 -23.51
N ASP A 19 8.45 -28.29 -22.23
CA ASP A 19 9.44 -27.31 -21.78
C ASP A 19 10.01 -27.66 -20.41
N ILE A 20 11.24 -27.18 -20.17
CA ILE A 20 11.95 -27.33 -18.91
C ILE A 20 12.55 -25.99 -18.49
N CYS A 21 12.34 -25.60 -17.23
CA CYS A 21 12.78 -24.34 -16.68
C CYS A 21 13.58 -24.57 -15.40
N GLN A 22 14.80 -24.04 -15.33
CA GLN A 22 15.61 -24.10 -14.12
C GLN A 22 15.07 -23.10 -13.08
N ILE A 23 14.75 -23.58 -11.88
CA ILE A 23 14.18 -22.78 -10.79
C ILE A 23 15.17 -21.71 -10.34
N ASP A 24 16.46 -22.04 -10.22
CA ASP A 24 17.48 -21.08 -9.80
C ASP A 24 17.64 -19.93 -10.79
N ARG A 25 17.41 -20.16 -12.09
CA ARG A 25 17.41 -19.08 -13.09
C ARG A 25 16.28 -18.08 -12.82
N ILE A 26 15.09 -18.57 -12.48
CA ILE A 26 13.96 -17.72 -12.11
C ILE A 26 14.25 -16.99 -10.80
N LEU A 27 14.84 -17.68 -9.83
CA LEU A 27 15.26 -17.09 -8.57
C LEU A 27 16.24 -15.92 -8.80
N SER A 28 17.27 -16.08 -9.63
CA SER A 28 18.21 -15.00 -9.94
C SER A 28 17.52 -13.80 -10.60
N ILE A 29 16.49 -14.03 -11.43
CA ILE A 29 15.69 -12.95 -12.03
C ILE A 29 14.86 -12.22 -10.96
N LEU A 30 14.24 -12.97 -10.04
CA LEU A 30 13.48 -12.41 -8.93
C LEU A 30 14.35 -11.64 -7.93
N GLN A 31 15.57 -12.10 -7.72
CA GLN A 31 16.57 -11.39 -6.92
C GLN A 31 17.11 -10.17 -7.66
N GLY A 32 16.99 -10.11 -9.00
CA GLY A 32 17.47 -9.03 -9.86
C GLY A 32 16.52 -7.84 -10.02
N ARG A 33 16.96 -6.82 -10.76
CA ARG A 33 16.19 -5.56 -10.97
C ARG A 33 14.94 -5.74 -11.82
N HIS A 34 14.86 -6.85 -12.56
CA HIS A 34 13.80 -7.12 -13.53
C HIS A 34 12.67 -7.98 -12.98
N ALA A 35 12.66 -8.29 -11.68
CA ALA A 35 11.65 -9.13 -11.05
C ALA A 35 10.21 -8.67 -11.37
N SER A 36 9.93 -7.38 -11.19
CA SER A 36 8.61 -6.79 -11.44
C SER A 36 8.16 -6.94 -12.90
N VAL A 37 9.07 -6.63 -13.83
CA VAL A 37 8.84 -6.69 -15.27
C VAL A 37 8.65 -8.14 -15.71
N PHE A 38 9.46 -9.05 -15.18
CA PHE A 38 9.40 -10.47 -15.48
C PHE A 38 8.06 -11.09 -15.05
N VAL A 39 7.64 -10.83 -13.81
CA VAL A 39 6.35 -11.29 -13.29
C VAL A 39 5.20 -10.76 -14.15
N LYS A 40 5.17 -9.45 -14.42
CA LYS A 40 4.13 -8.82 -15.25
C LYS A 40 4.13 -9.29 -16.69
N LYS A 41 5.27 -9.74 -17.21
CA LYS A 41 5.41 -10.25 -18.59
C LYS A 41 4.86 -11.67 -18.74
N ILE A 42 5.03 -12.50 -17.71
CA ILE A 42 4.67 -13.92 -17.77
C ILE A 42 3.26 -14.14 -17.26
N LEU A 43 2.90 -13.50 -16.15
CA LEU A 43 1.62 -13.72 -15.50
C LEU A 43 0.55 -12.78 -16.02
N ARG A 44 -0.64 -13.34 -16.23
CA ARG A 44 -1.87 -12.59 -16.45
C ARG A 44 -2.42 -12.01 -15.14
N LYS A 45 -3.36 -11.07 -15.20
CA LYS A 45 -3.94 -10.39 -14.02
C LYS A 45 -4.51 -11.39 -13.01
N GLU A 46 -5.21 -12.40 -13.50
CA GLU A 46 -5.82 -13.46 -12.72
C GLU A 46 -4.75 -14.34 -12.01
N GLU A 47 -3.63 -14.58 -12.69
CA GLU A 47 -2.51 -15.34 -12.10
C GLU A 47 -1.71 -14.48 -11.12
N ILE A 48 -1.61 -13.17 -11.35
CA ILE A 48 -1.05 -12.20 -10.40
C ILE A 48 -1.93 -12.15 -9.14
N ASP A 49 -3.24 -12.14 -9.29
CA ASP A 49 -4.18 -12.19 -8.16
C ASP A 49 -4.05 -13.51 -7.39
N GLU A 50 -3.87 -14.63 -8.08
CA GLU A 50 -3.58 -15.91 -7.43
C GLU A 50 -2.23 -15.89 -6.69
N MET A 51 -1.20 -15.28 -7.28
CA MET A 51 0.10 -15.08 -6.65
C MET A 51 -0.03 -14.23 -5.38
N GLY A 52 -0.88 -13.19 -5.41
CA GLY A 52 -1.18 -12.32 -4.27
C GLY A 52 -1.94 -13.04 -3.15
N LYS A 53 -2.92 -13.88 -3.50
CA LYS A 53 -3.62 -14.75 -2.52
C LYS A 53 -2.67 -15.71 -1.81
N ARG A 54 -1.59 -16.12 -2.48
CA ARG A 54 -0.50 -16.94 -1.94
C ARG A 54 0.59 -16.10 -1.24
N GLY A 55 0.40 -14.80 -1.05
CA GLY A 55 1.38 -13.92 -0.40
C GLY A 55 2.78 -13.86 -1.04
N MET A 56 2.95 -14.41 -2.25
CA MET A 56 4.25 -14.47 -2.94
C MET A 56 4.67 -13.10 -3.46
N ASP A 57 3.71 -12.25 -3.80
CA ASP A 57 3.90 -10.84 -4.13
C ASP A 57 4.61 -10.08 -3.00
N ARG A 58 4.17 -10.31 -1.76
CA ARG A 58 4.74 -9.70 -0.56
C ARG A 58 6.18 -10.14 -0.34
N VAL A 59 6.49 -11.42 -0.59
CA VAL A 59 7.84 -11.95 -0.48
C VAL A 59 8.78 -11.27 -1.48
N ILE A 60 8.34 -11.09 -2.73
CA ILE A 60 9.13 -10.40 -3.76
C ILE A 60 9.30 -8.92 -3.38
N ALA A 61 8.27 -8.27 -2.85
CA ALA A 61 8.36 -6.88 -2.38
C ALA A 61 9.34 -6.75 -1.19
N GLN A 62 9.26 -7.66 -0.21
CA GLN A 62 10.13 -7.70 0.95
C GLN A 62 11.59 -7.90 0.57
N TRP A 63 11.88 -8.80 -0.39
CA TRP A 63 13.23 -8.99 -0.91
C TRP A 63 13.81 -7.72 -1.56
N ASN A 64 12.99 -7.02 -2.34
CA ASN A 64 13.39 -5.76 -2.97
C ASN A 64 13.70 -4.67 -1.93
N PHE A 65 12.92 -4.63 -0.84
CA PHE A 65 13.16 -3.74 0.29
C PHE A 65 14.51 -4.02 0.96
N PHE A 66 14.80 -5.29 1.30
CA PHE A 66 16.07 -5.70 1.88
C PHE A 66 17.25 -5.32 0.97
N SER A 67 17.08 -5.49 -0.33
CA SER A 67 18.08 -5.12 -1.35
C SER A 67 18.30 -3.62 -1.49
N GLY A 68 17.65 -2.78 -0.67
CA GLY A 68 17.75 -1.31 -0.74
C GLY A 68 17.14 -0.70 -1.99
N ARG A 69 16.28 -1.44 -2.70
CA ARG A 69 15.66 -0.96 -3.94
C ARG A 69 14.33 -0.31 -3.62
N LYS A 70 14.16 0.95 -4.04
CA LYS A 70 12.86 1.64 -3.98
C LYS A 70 11.89 0.88 -4.87
N SER A 71 10.95 0.15 -4.26
CA SER A 71 9.81 -0.44 -4.98
C SER A 71 8.95 0.71 -5.48
N LYS A 72 9.24 1.20 -6.70
CA LYS A 72 8.44 2.27 -7.31
C LYS A 72 7.19 1.72 -7.99
N ASP A 73 7.18 0.42 -8.31
CA ASP A 73 6.22 -0.17 -9.25
C ASP A 73 5.70 -1.59 -8.87
N LEU A 74 6.10 -2.14 -7.71
CA LEU A 74 5.63 -3.44 -7.23
C LEU A 74 4.61 -3.25 -6.10
N MET A 75 3.41 -2.88 -6.52
CA MET A 75 2.16 -2.73 -5.75
C MET A 75 2.12 -1.61 -4.70
N ASP A 76 1.13 -0.75 -4.85
CA ASP A 76 0.72 0.33 -3.93
C ASP A 76 0.00 -0.24 -2.69
N THR A 77 0.44 -1.42 -2.23
CA THR A 77 -0.01 -1.99 -0.97
C THR A 77 0.94 -1.52 0.11
N ASP A 78 0.38 -0.77 1.05
CA ASP A 78 1.04 -0.30 2.26
C ASP A 78 1.59 -1.51 3.04
N TRP A 79 2.80 -1.95 2.69
CA TRP A 79 3.42 -3.14 3.28
C TRP A 79 3.57 -3.04 4.80
N LYS A 80 3.53 -1.80 5.34
CA LYS A 80 3.50 -1.47 6.76
C LYS A 80 2.24 -1.96 7.48
N THR A 81 1.11 -2.13 6.78
CA THR A 81 -0.12 -2.71 7.34
C THR A 81 -0.14 -4.24 7.27
N ALA A 82 0.75 -4.85 6.48
CA ALA A 82 0.76 -6.27 6.16
C ALA A 82 1.61 -7.14 7.11
N THR A 83 2.44 -6.56 7.97
CA THR A 83 3.18 -7.27 9.03
C THR A 83 2.26 -7.86 10.12
N ARG A 84 0.96 -7.51 10.11
CA ARG A 84 -0.01 -7.91 11.13
C ARG A 84 -0.88 -9.13 10.76
N THR A 85 -0.79 -9.67 9.53
CA THR A 85 -1.52 -10.90 9.16
C THR A 85 -0.64 -12.14 9.30
N SER A 86 -1.06 -13.04 10.19
CA SER A 86 -0.43 -14.32 10.57
C SER A 86 -0.23 -15.32 9.42
N ASP A 87 -0.92 -15.15 8.31
CA ASP A 87 -1.12 -16.18 7.27
C ASP A 87 0.15 -16.57 6.50
N TRP A 88 1.09 -15.66 6.27
CA TRP A 88 2.29 -16.00 5.48
C TRP A 88 3.31 -16.82 6.28
N LYS A 89 3.30 -16.71 7.64
CA LYS A 89 4.10 -17.58 8.51
C LYS A 89 3.67 -19.04 8.37
N GLU A 90 2.39 -19.30 8.07
CA GLU A 90 1.89 -20.66 7.82
C GLU A 90 2.34 -21.22 6.47
N MET A 91 2.48 -20.38 5.44
CA MET A 91 3.04 -20.78 4.15
C MET A 91 4.53 -21.16 4.20
N CYS A 92 5.21 -20.70 5.25
CA CYS A 92 6.61 -21.01 5.54
C CYS A 92 6.78 -22.30 6.38
N LYS A 93 5.68 -23.02 6.69
CA LYS A 93 5.80 -24.39 7.19
C LYS A 93 6.45 -25.22 6.08
N PRO A 94 7.59 -25.86 6.33
CA PRO A 94 8.32 -26.55 5.29
C PRO A 94 7.40 -27.61 4.65
N PRO A 95 7.31 -27.72 3.31
CA PRO A 95 6.93 -28.99 2.75
C PRO A 95 7.93 -30.02 3.30
N VAL A 96 7.43 -31.18 3.72
CA VAL A 96 8.24 -32.31 4.21
C VAL A 96 9.04 -32.88 3.03
N LEU A 97 9.97 -32.12 2.50
CA LEU A 97 10.89 -32.52 1.44
C LEU A 97 12.22 -31.81 1.74
N SER A 98 13.11 -32.59 2.35
CA SER A 98 14.51 -32.29 2.61
C SER A 98 15.23 -31.96 1.31
N CYS A 99 15.51 -30.68 1.07
CA CYS A 99 16.54 -30.28 0.12
C CYS A 99 17.40 -29.18 0.75
N ASP A 100 18.15 -29.59 1.77
CA ASP A 100 19.23 -28.78 2.31
C ASP A 100 20.42 -28.85 1.35
N SER A 101 20.66 -27.76 0.64
CA SER A 101 21.97 -27.47 0.06
C SER A 101 22.21 -25.97 0.21
N PRO A 102 23.18 -25.55 1.03
CA PRO A 102 23.50 -24.14 1.21
C PRO A 102 24.07 -23.59 -0.10
N SER A 103 23.35 -22.64 -0.69
CA SER A 103 23.75 -21.93 -1.91
C SER A 103 25.00 -21.09 -1.64
N ALA A 104 26.04 -21.25 -2.45
CA ALA A 104 27.38 -20.65 -2.33
C ALA A 104 27.46 -19.10 -2.52
N ALA A 105 26.39 -18.35 -2.26
CA ALA A 105 26.29 -16.90 -2.45
C ALA A 105 26.61 -16.08 -1.17
N VAL A 106 27.37 -16.66 -0.24
CA VAL A 106 27.64 -16.15 1.12
C VAL A 106 28.26 -14.73 1.18
N PRO A 107 29.08 -14.24 0.22
CA PRO A 107 29.68 -12.90 0.32
C PRO A 107 28.69 -11.74 0.17
N GLN A 108 27.79 -11.80 -0.84
CA GLN A 108 26.81 -10.72 -1.10
C GLN A 108 25.78 -10.59 0.03
N ARG A 109 25.51 -11.71 0.72
CA ARG A 109 24.56 -11.78 1.83
C ARG A 109 25.04 -10.96 3.04
N ALA A 110 26.29 -11.18 3.44
CA ALA A 110 26.89 -10.49 4.58
C ALA A 110 27.03 -8.98 4.32
N GLU A 111 27.46 -8.58 3.13
CA GLU A 111 27.55 -7.17 2.71
C GLU A 111 26.18 -6.48 2.74
N MET A 112 25.12 -7.17 2.29
CA MET A 112 23.77 -6.63 2.29
C MET A 112 23.25 -6.41 3.72
N ILE A 113 23.48 -7.36 4.63
CA ILE A 113 23.16 -7.22 6.06
C ILE A 113 23.95 -6.05 6.67
N GLN A 114 25.25 -5.96 6.41
CA GLN A 114 26.09 -4.86 6.90
C GLN A 114 25.60 -3.50 6.40
N SER A 115 25.17 -3.41 5.13
CA SER A 115 24.58 -2.17 4.58
C SER A 115 23.24 -1.79 5.23
N MET A 116 22.47 -2.77 5.72
CA MET A 116 21.22 -2.52 6.43
C MET A 116 21.50 -2.03 7.85
N VAL A 117 22.40 -2.71 8.56
CA VAL A 117 22.85 -2.31 9.90
C VAL A 117 23.46 -0.90 9.85
N ALA A 118 24.29 -0.59 8.86
CA ALA A 118 24.86 0.74 8.66
C ALA A 118 23.81 1.83 8.41
N ARG A 119 22.80 1.57 7.56
CA ARG A 119 21.67 2.51 7.34
C ARG A 119 20.84 2.77 8.61
N HIS A 120 20.82 1.84 9.55
CA HIS A 120 20.16 2.02 10.85
C HIS A 120 21.03 2.78 11.86
N HIS A 121 22.36 2.77 11.69
CA HIS A 121 23.31 3.46 12.57
C HIS A 121 23.58 4.92 12.19
N ASP A 122 23.33 5.34 10.95
CA ASP A 122 23.49 6.74 10.49
C ASP A 122 22.41 7.71 11.02
N TYR A 123 21.53 7.26 11.92
CA TYR A 123 20.47 8.09 12.53
C TYR A 123 20.78 8.55 13.97
N ASP A 124 22.00 8.34 14.47
CA ASP A 124 22.40 8.83 15.78
C ASP A 124 23.79 9.49 15.70
N GLU A 125 23.83 10.82 15.76
CA GLU A 125 24.82 11.50 16.63
C GLU A 125 24.41 12.93 17.03
N ASP A 126 23.48 13.60 16.36
CA ASP A 126 23.09 14.96 16.74
C ASP A 126 21.57 15.18 16.86
N HIS A 127 21.14 15.37 18.12
CA HIS A 127 19.87 15.96 18.58
C HIS A 127 18.59 15.11 18.45
N ASP A 128 18.13 14.49 19.54
CA ASP A 128 16.77 14.79 20.03
C ASP A 128 16.50 14.25 21.45
N GLN A 129 15.98 15.11 22.33
CA GLN A 129 15.46 14.73 23.66
C GLN A 129 14.00 14.22 23.58
N ASN A 130 13.48 13.95 22.37
CA ASN A 130 12.08 13.58 22.12
C ASN A 130 11.85 12.12 21.73
N ALA A 131 12.83 11.23 21.92
CA ALA A 131 12.73 9.81 21.54
C ALA A 131 11.51 9.07 22.14
N ASP A 132 11.00 9.53 23.28
CA ASP A 132 9.81 8.96 23.95
C ASP A 132 8.48 9.29 23.25
N GLU A 133 8.40 10.38 22.47
CA GLU A 133 7.19 10.77 21.73
C GLU A 133 7.10 10.02 20.39
N ASP A 134 8.22 9.77 19.71
CA ASP A 134 8.24 9.04 18.44
C ASP A 134 8.08 7.52 18.60
N ALA A 135 8.45 6.97 19.76
CA ALA A 135 8.13 5.59 20.13
C ALA A 135 6.61 5.33 20.22
N LYS A 136 5.81 6.35 20.60
CA LYS A 136 4.34 6.27 20.61
C LYS A 136 3.72 6.30 19.20
N LEU A 137 4.45 6.79 18.20
CA LEU A 137 3.98 6.90 16.81
C LEU A 137 4.33 5.68 15.94
N GLY A 138 4.98 4.64 16.48
CA GLY A 138 5.27 3.40 15.76
C GLY A 138 6.22 3.57 14.56
N LYS A 139 7.04 4.63 14.54
CA LYS A 139 7.95 4.97 13.42
C LYS A 139 9.35 4.40 13.56
N VAL A 140 9.71 3.89 14.74
CA VAL A 140 11.05 3.39 15.07
C VAL A 140 11.01 1.87 15.15
N TRP A 141 11.79 1.19 14.30
CA TRP A 141 12.02 -0.25 14.44
C TRP A 141 12.80 -0.48 15.73
N PRO A 142 12.46 -1.49 16.55
CA PRO A 142 13.34 -1.90 17.64
C PRO A 142 14.72 -2.21 17.03
N LYS A 143 15.81 -1.87 17.73
CA LYS A 143 17.19 -2.15 17.32
C LYS A 143 17.34 -3.65 17.08
N GLN A 144 17.06 -4.12 15.86
CA GLN A 144 17.13 -5.53 15.52
C GLN A 144 18.61 -5.90 15.41
N ASN A 145 18.99 -6.94 16.15
CA ASN A 145 20.34 -7.46 16.14
C ASN A 145 20.64 -8.00 14.73
N ALA A 146 21.89 -7.91 14.25
CA ALA A 146 22.27 -8.41 12.92
C ALA A 146 21.84 -9.87 12.68
N GLU A 147 21.83 -10.69 13.74
CA GLU A 147 21.34 -12.08 13.73
C GLU A 147 19.84 -12.23 13.46
N GLU A 148 19.02 -11.24 13.83
CA GLU A 148 17.58 -11.24 13.56
C GLU A 148 17.33 -10.89 12.08
N ILE A 149 18.03 -9.88 11.57
CA ILE A 149 18.00 -9.51 10.14
C ILE A 149 18.46 -10.67 9.28
N GLU A 150 19.53 -11.36 9.68
CA GLU A 150 20.02 -12.54 8.97
C GLU A 150 18.96 -13.65 8.91
N ARG A 151 18.34 -13.98 10.06
CA ARG A 151 17.26 -14.97 10.15
C ARG A 151 16.05 -14.58 9.31
N GLU A 152 15.65 -13.31 9.30
CA GLU A 152 14.57 -12.84 8.44
C GLU A 152 14.90 -12.98 6.96
N MET A 153 16.11 -12.58 6.56
CA MET A 153 16.53 -12.67 5.17
C MET A 153 16.63 -14.13 4.69
N GLU A 154 17.02 -15.06 5.56
CA GLU A 154 17.00 -16.51 5.31
C GLU A 154 15.58 -17.04 5.06
N ARG A 155 14.62 -16.57 5.87
CA ARG A 155 13.19 -16.92 5.68
C ARG A 155 12.67 -16.37 4.37
N THR A 156 13.01 -15.12 4.04
CA THR A 156 12.60 -14.50 2.78
C THR A 156 13.27 -15.17 1.58
N ASP A 157 14.54 -15.59 1.65
CA ASP A 157 15.17 -16.36 0.56
C ASP A 157 14.45 -17.69 0.32
N ARG A 158 14.12 -18.42 1.41
CA ARG A 158 13.35 -19.67 1.31
C ARG A 158 11.97 -19.43 0.68
N ALA A 159 11.26 -18.40 1.11
CA ALA A 159 9.96 -18.05 0.54
C ALA A 159 10.09 -17.60 -0.93
N LEU A 160 11.17 -16.90 -1.29
CA LEU A 160 11.44 -16.47 -2.65
C LEU A 160 11.72 -17.66 -3.57
N ARG A 161 12.37 -18.72 -3.06
CA ARG A 161 12.53 -20.00 -3.78
C ARG A 161 11.20 -20.69 -4.03
N VAL A 162 10.26 -20.64 -3.09
CA VAL A 162 8.90 -21.16 -3.29
C VAL A 162 8.18 -20.37 -4.39
N ALA A 163 8.29 -19.04 -4.39
CA ALA A 163 7.76 -18.19 -5.45
C ALA A 163 8.43 -18.48 -6.81
N ALA A 164 9.75 -18.66 -6.83
CA ALA A 164 10.51 -19.01 -8.03
C ALA A 164 10.09 -20.36 -8.60
N ARG A 165 9.91 -21.39 -7.75
CA ARG A 165 9.43 -22.72 -8.14
C ARG A 165 8.03 -22.64 -8.77
N TRP A 166 7.15 -21.85 -8.16
CA TRP A 166 5.80 -21.64 -8.69
C TRP A 166 5.81 -20.91 -10.05
N LEU A 167 6.60 -19.84 -10.18
CA LEU A 167 6.77 -19.12 -11.44
C LEU A 167 7.41 -19.96 -12.53
N ALA A 168 8.42 -20.77 -12.19
CA ALA A 168 9.10 -21.67 -13.13
C ALA A 168 8.10 -22.69 -13.72
N GLY A 169 7.19 -23.22 -12.90
CA GLY A 169 6.12 -24.10 -13.35
C GLY A 169 5.20 -23.42 -14.38
N ARG A 170 4.76 -22.18 -14.11
CA ARG A 170 3.91 -21.43 -15.05
C ARG A 170 4.66 -21.02 -16.31
N PHE A 171 5.93 -20.65 -16.20
CA PHE A 171 6.77 -20.32 -17.34
C PHE A 171 6.90 -21.53 -18.28
N ALA A 172 7.34 -22.67 -17.75
CA ALA A 172 7.46 -23.91 -18.53
C ALA A 172 6.11 -24.33 -19.12
N ALA A 173 5.03 -24.18 -18.35
CA ALA A 173 3.69 -24.48 -18.81
C ALA A 173 3.28 -23.65 -20.03
N LYS A 174 3.47 -22.34 -19.98
CA LYS A 174 3.12 -21.46 -21.09
C LYS A 174 4.01 -21.71 -22.31
N GLU A 175 5.31 -21.93 -22.13
CA GLU A 175 6.22 -22.33 -23.21
C GLU A 175 5.78 -23.65 -23.87
N ALA A 176 5.44 -24.67 -23.07
CA ALA A 176 4.92 -25.94 -23.57
C ALA A 176 3.62 -25.73 -24.35
N THR A 177 2.70 -24.89 -23.86
CA THR A 177 1.47 -24.55 -24.59
C THR A 177 1.75 -23.83 -25.91
N MET A 178 2.68 -22.87 -25.93
CA MET A 178 3.06 -22.16 -27.16
C MET A 178 3.68 -23.09 -28.21
N LYS A 179 4.38 -24.15 -27.78
CA LYS A 179 4.93 -25.18 -28.67
C LYS A 179 3.86 -26.16 -29.17
N ALA A 180 2.89 -26.49 -28.33
CA ALA A 180 1.79 -27.39 -28.69
C ALA A 180 0.77 -26.72 -29.64
N TYR A 181 0.49 -25.44 -29.42
CA TYR A 181 -0.57 -24.71 -30.12
C TYR A 181 -0.01 -23.93 -31.32
N THR A 182 -0.29 -24.40 -32.54
CA THR A 182 0.30 -23.83 -33.77
C THR A 182 -0.64 -23.03 -34.65
N SER A 183 -1.94 -23.05 -34.36
CA SER A 183 -2.94 -22.35 -35.18
C SER A 183 -2.72 -20.83 -35.22
N ARG A 184 -2.03 -20.27 -34.22
CA ARG A 184 -1.55 -18.87 -34.23
C ARG A 184 -0.36 -18.66 -33.30
N ARG A 185 0.35 -17.56 -33.49
CA ARG A 185 1.39 -17.12 -32.54
C ARG A 185 0.75 -16.67 -31.22
N LEU A 186 1.03 -17.41 -30.16
CA LEU A 186 0.60 -17.10 -28.80
C LEU A 186 1.63 -16.20 -28.09
N THR A 187 1.15 -15.48 -27.09
CA THR A 187 1.95 -14.73 -26.10
C THR A 187 1.64 -15.25 -24.70
N TYR A 188 2.45 -14.91 -23.69
CA TYR A 188 2.17 -15.35 -22.32
C TYR A 188 0.79 -14.90 -21.81
N HIS A 189 0.31 -13.72 -22.19
CA HIS A 189 -1.01 -13.22 -21.79
C HIS A 189 -2.18 -13.85 -22.56
N SER A 190 -1.90 -14.56 -23.65
CA SER A 190 -2.92 -15.34 -24.37
C SER A 190 -3.20 -16.72 -23.76
N ILE A 191 -2.43 -17.10 -22.73
CA ILE A 191 -2.52 -18.38 -22.05
C ILE A 191 -2.77 -18.12 -20.57
N LEU A 192 -3.82 -18.73 -20.03
CA LEU A 192 -4.16 -18.67 -18.62
C LEU A 192 -4.02 -20.06 -18.00
N ILE A 193 -3.20 -20.19 -16.94
CA ILE A 193 -3.07 -21.45 -16.20
C ILE A 193 -3.99 -21.40 -14.98
N LEU A 194 -4.99 -22.26 -14.96
CA LEU A 194 -5.97 -22.37 -13.88
C LEU A 194 -5.78 -23.66 -13.08
N LYS A 195 -6.03 -23.59 -11.78
CA LYS A 195 -6.21 -24.76 -10.94
C LYS A 195 -7.72 -25.00 -10.78
N PRO A 196 -8.28 -26.10 -11.30
CA PRO A 196 -9.70 -26.39 -11.12
C PRO A 196 -10.02 -26.54 -9.62
N PRO A 197 -11.22 -26.17 -9.17
CA PRO A 197 -11.66 -26.51 -7.82
C PRO A 197 -11.64 -28.04 -7.64
N PRO A 198 -11.32 -28.54 -6.43
CA PRO A 198 -11.41 -29.97 -6.15
C PRO A 198 -12.85 -30.43 -6.41
N LYS A 199 -13.01 -31.54 -7.14
CA LYS A 199 -14.32 -32.15 -7.34
C LYS A 199 -14.73 -32.86 -6.05
N GLU A 200 -15.97 -32.65 -5.60
CA GLU A 200 -16.53 -33.34 -4.44
C GLU A 200 -16.36 -34.86 -4.61
N GLY A 201 -15.76 -35.52 -3.62
CA GLY A 201 -15.55 -36.97 -3.61
C GLY A 201 -14.28 -37.49 -4.29
N VAL A 202 -13.42 -36.63 -4.86
CA VAL A 202 -12.11 -37.05 -5.39
C VAL A 202 -11.00 -36.56 -4.47
N GLU A 203 -10.44 -37.48 -3.67
CA GLU A 203 -9.23 -37.21 -2.89
C GLU A 203 -8.03 -37.08 -3.84
N GLY A 204 -7.55 -35.85 -4.03
CA GLY A 204 -6.36 -35.58 -4.82
C GLY A 204 -6.24 -34.15 -5.31
N SER A 205 -5.00 -33.73 -5.61
CA SER A 205 -4.78 -32.45 -6.30
C SER A 205 -5.17 -32.60 -7.76
N VAL A 206 -6.17 -31.85 -8.21
CA VAL A 206 -6.55 -31.78 -9.62
C VAL A 206 -5.40 -31.16 -10.43
N ALA A 207 -5.08 -31.77 -11.57
CA ALA A 207 -4.08 -31.23 -12.49
C ALA A 207 -4.50 -29.83 -13.00
N PRO A 208 -3.54 -28.89 -13.14
CA PRO A 208 -3.84 -27.59 -13.71
C PRO A 208 -4.30 -27.72 -15.16
N VAL A 209 -5.06 -26.73 -15.61
CA VAL A 209 -5.60 -26.65 -16.97
C VAL A 209 -5.13 -25.34 -17.59
N ALA A 210 -4.74 -25.37 -18.86
CA ALA A 210 -4.38 -24.19 -19.61
C ALA A 210 -5.54 -23.78 -20.52
N ILE A 211 -5.89 -22.49 -20.51
CA ILE A 211 -6.90 -21.91 -21.40
C ILE A 211 -6.18 -20.99 -22.38
N VAL A 212 -6.34 -21.27 -23.67
CA VAL A 212 -5.87 -20.43 -24.77
C VAL A 212 -6.99 -19.50 -25.19
N LEU A 213 -6.80 -18.20 -24.97
CA LEU A 213 -7.84 -17.19 -25.15
C LEU A 213 -8.02 -16.81 -26.61
N GLY A 214 -9.23 -16.35 -26.98
CA GLY A 214 -9.51 -15.88 -28.34
C GLY A 214 -8.74 -14.60 -28.72
N GLN A 215 -8.50 -14.35 -30.00
CA GLN A 215 -7.90 -13.07 -30.45
C GLN A 215 -8.82 -11.87 -30.16
N GLU A 216 -10.13 -12.03 -30.32
CA GLU A 216 -11.12 -10.98 -30.06
C GLU A 216 -11.18 -10.60 -28.58
N GLU A 217 -11.07 -11.58 -27.68
CA GLU A 217 -11.01 -11.33 -26.24
C GLU A 217 -9.77 -10.52 -25.86
N LEU A 218 -8.60 -10.88 -26.41
CA LEU A 218 -7.36 -10.14 -26.20
C LEU A 218 -7.45 -8.70 -26.75
N ARG A 219 -8.18 -8.48 -27.85
CA ARG A 219 -8.45 -7.14 -28.37
C ARG A 219 -9.34 -6.34 -27.42
N ARG A 220 -10.43 -6.94 -26.94
CA ARG A 220 -11.36 -6.30 -25.99
C ARG A 220 -10.64 -5.89 -24.71
N GLU A 221 -9.84 -6.77 -24.13
CA GLU A 221 -9.05 -6.45 -22.95
C GLU A 221 -8.00 -5.37 -23.21
N ALA A 222 -7.35 -5.38 -24.39
CA ALA A 222 -6.40 -4.34 -24.74
C ALA A 222 -7.08 -2.97 -24.93
N GLU A 223 -8.33 -2.94 -25.39
CA GLU A 223 -9.15 -1.74 -25.47
C GLU A 223 -9.57 -1.26 -24.09
N GLU A 224 -9.99 -2.16 -23.20
CA GLU A 224 -10.33 -1.88 -21.81
C GLU A 224 -9.13 -1.29 -21.04
N GLN A 225 -7.95 -1.89 -21.17
CA GLN A 225 -6.71 -1.37 -20.58
C GLN A 225 -6.33 0.01 -21.15
N LYS A 226 -6.60 0.27 -22.44
CA LYS A 226 -6.39 1.59 -23.03
C LYS A 226 -7.36 2.61 -22.46
N SER A 227 -8.63 2.26 -22.22
CA SER A 227 -9.59 3.16 -21.57
C SER A 227 -9.22 3.44 -20.12
N GLU A 228 -8.85 2.41 -19.34
CA GLU A 228 -8.42 2.58 -17.94
C GLU A 228 -7.18 3.48 -17.85
N LYS A 229 -6.20 3.29 -18.74
CA LYS A 229 -5.01 4.14 -18.79
C LYS A 229 -5.35 5.59 -19.11
N LYS A 230 -6.22 5.83 -20.09
CA LYS A 230 -6.68 7.18 -20.44
C LYS A 230 -7.43 7.84 -19.27
N GLU A 231 -8.28 7.10 -18.57
CA GLU A 231 -9.00 7.58 -17.40
C GLU A 231 -8.04 7.91 -16.24
N GLY A 232 -7.04 7.05 -15.99
CA GLY A 232 -6.00 7.29 -15.00
C GLY A 232 -5.13 8.51 -15.32
N GLU A 233 -4.80 8.72 -16.58
CA GLU A 233 -4.09 9.93 -17.05
C GLU A 233 -4.95 11.19 -16.85
N ALA A 234 -6.23 11.14 -17.20
CA ALA A 234 -7.17 12.24 -16.98
C ALA A 234 -7.32 12.61 -15.49
N LYS A 235 -7.49 11.61 -14.61
CA LYS A 235 -7.54 11.83 -13.15
C LYS A 235 -6.26 12.45 -12.61
N LYS A 236 -5.10 12.04 -13.15
CA LYS A 236 -3.80 12.61 -12.76
C LYS A 236 -3.65 14.06 -13.21
N GLU A 237 -4.17 14.42 -14.37
CA GLU A 237 -4.22 15.82 -14.82
C GLU A 237 -5.19 16.65 -13.97
N GLU A 238 -6.39 16.14 -13.69
CA GLU A 238 -7.36 16.80 -12.83
C GLU A 238 -6.78 17.07 -11.43
N MET A 239 -6.08 16.09 -10.85
CA MET A 239 -5.42 16.24 -9.55
C MET A 239 -4.33 17.31 -9.57
N LYS A 240 -3.55 17.40 -10.66
CA LYS A 240 -2.54 18.46 -10.84
C LYS A 240 -3.20 19.84 -10.93
N GLU A 241 -4.32 19.94 -11.65
CA GLU A 241 -5.04 21.21 -11.82
C GLU A 241 -5.67 21.69 -10.51
N ARG A 242 -6.34 20.78 -9.77
CA ARG A 242 -6.81 21.06 -8.40
C ARG A 242 -5.66 21.50 -7.49
N GLY A 243 -4.48 20.88 -7.63
CA GLY A 243 -3.27 21.28 -6.90
C GLY A 243 -2.81 22.71 -7.22
N LYS A 244 -2.91 23.13 -8.49
CA LYS A 244 -2.60 24.52 -8.90
C LYS A 244 -3.63 25.51 -8.38
N GLN A 245 -4.92 25.20 -8.46
CA GLN A 245 -6.00 26.05 -7.94
C GLN A 245 -5.85 26.28 -6.43
N ARG A 246 -5.59 25.21 -5.66
CA ARG A 246 -5.35 25.33 -4.20
C ARG A 246 -4.14 26.20 -3.86
N LYS A 247 -3.08 26.18 -4.67
CA LYS A 247 -1.93 27.07 -4.48
C LYS A 247 -2.32 28.53 -4.73
N LEU A 248 -3.04 28.80 -5.81
CA LEU A 248 -3.52 30.14 -6.14
C LEU A 248 -4.49 30.70 -5.10
N GLU A 249 -5.38 29.86 -4.55
CA GLU A 249 -6.29 30.26 -3.47
C GLU A 249 -5.53 30.62 -2.19
N LYS A 250 -4.53 29.81 -1.80
CA LYS A 250 -3.67 30.12 -0.66
C LYS A 250 -2.89 31.43 -0.83
N GLU A 251 -2.37 31.70 -2.04
CA GLU A 251 -1.69 32.96 -2.33
C GLU A 251 -2.64 34.17 -2.17
N LYS A 252 -3.87 34.07 -2.70
CA LYS A 252 -4.89 35.12 -2.54
C LYS A 252 -5.33 35.32 -1.09
N GLU A 253 -5.39 34.25 -0.30
CA GLU A 253 -5.72 34.33 1.12
C GLU A 253 -4.62 35.05 1.90
N ASN A 254 -3.36 34.70 1.64
CA ASN A 254 -2.19 35.37 2.24
C ASN A 254 -2.15 36.87 1.89
N GLU A 255 -2.47 37.26 0.65
CA GLU A 255 -2.54 38.68 0.25
C GLU A 255 -3.64 39.45 0.99
N LYS A 256 -4.81 38.82 1.18
CA LYS A 256 -5.92 39.41 1.95
C LYS A 256 -5.56 39.55 3.41
N GLU A 257 -4.88 38.55 3.99
CA GLU A 257 -4.43 38.58 5.38
C GLU A 257 -3.39 39.69 5.58
N GLY A 258 -2.40 39.81 4.69
CA GLY A 258 -1.43 40.91 4.72
C GLY A 258 -2.09 42.30 4.61
N SER A 259 -3.15 42.42 3.80
CA SER A 259 -3.92 43.67 3.68
C SER A 259 -4.67 44.02 4.98
N ARG A 260 -5.32 43.02 5.61
CA ARG A 260 -5.99 43.19 6.92
C ARG A 260 -5.01 43.55 8.03
N GLU A 261 -3.84 42.93 8.04
CA GLU A 261 -2.78 43.22 9.00
C GLU A 261 -2.30 44.67 8.87
N MET A 262 -2.13 45.17 7.62
CA MET A 262 -1.80 46.57 7.38
C MET A 262 -2.89 47.53 7.85
N GLU A 263 -4.17 47.22 7.66
CA GLU A 263 -5.29 48.04 8.15
C GLU A 263 -5.37 48.05 9.69
N MET A 264 -5.14 46.91 10.35
CA MET A 264 -5.04 46.86 11.81
C MET A 264 -3.87 47.71 12.33
N LYS A 265 -2.69 47.62 11.71
CA LYS A 265 -1.53 48.45 12.07
C LYS A 265 -1.82 49.95 11.91
N LYS A 266 -2.49 50.35 10.83
CA LYS A 266 -2.94 51.75 10.62
C LYS A 266 -3.93 52.20 11.70
N SER A 267 -4.87 51.34 12.07
CA SER A 267 -5.87 51.62 13.11
C SER A 267 -5.23 51.75 14.49
N ALA A 268 -4.31 50.84 14.84
CA ALA A 268 -3.54 50.89 16.09
C ALA A 268 -2.73 52.19 16.22
N LYS A 269 -2.07 52.62 15.13
CA LYS A 269 -1.32 53.89 15.12
C LYS A 269 -2.23 55.10 15.36
N LYS A 270 -3.46 55.11 14.82
CA LYS A 270 -4.46 56.15 15.11
C LYS A 270 -4.89 56.14 16.57
N VAL A 271 -5.09 54.96 17.17
CA VAL A 271 -5.46 54.84 18.60
C VAL A 271 -4.35 55.39 19.49
N LEU A 272 -3.09 55.02 19.25
CA LEU A 272 -1.94 55.55 20.01
C LEU A 272 -1.82 57.07 19.91
N SER A 273 -2.08 57.64 18.72
CA SER A 273 -2.10 59.09 18.54
C SER A 273 -3.20 59.76 19.36
N LYS A 274 -4.40 59.18 19.41
CA LYS A 274 -5.51 59.68 20.24
C LYS A 274 -5.22 59.54 21.73
N GLU A 275 -4.59 58.44 22.15
CA GLU A 275 -4.19 58.23 23.53
C GLU A 275 -3.14 59.26 23.98
N ALA A 276 -2.19 59.62 23.10
CA ALA A 276 -1.22 60.69 23.37
C ALA A 276 -1.91 62.05 23.55
N GLN A 277 -2.86 62.40 22.67
CA GLN A 277 -3.67 63.63 22.80
C GLN A 277 -4.48 63.65 24.11
N LEU A 278 -5.07 62.51 24.50
CA LEU A 278 -5.82 62.41 25.74
C LEU A 278 -4.91 62.60 26.96
N LYS A 279 -3.71 62.02 26.95
CA LYS A 279 -2.70 62.20 28.02
C LYS A 279 -2.28 63.66 28.15
N GLU A 280 -2.14 64.38 27.03
CA GLU A 280 -1.85 65.81 27.03
C GLU A 280 -3.00 66.63 27.62
N TRP A 281 -4.23 66.32 27.22
CA TRP A 281 -5.44 66.97 27.75
C TRP A 281 -5.64 66.72 29.25
N VAL A 282 -5.37 65.50 29.73
CA VAL A 282 -5.41 65.17 31.16
C VAL A 282 -4.36 65.97 31.94
N LYS A 283 -3.13 66.10 31.41
CA LYS A 283 -2.10 66.95 32.05
C LYS A 283 -2.56 68.41 32.15
N GLU A 284 -3.25 68.91 31.13
CA GLU A 284 -3.79 70.27 31.12
C GLU A 284 -4.92 70.44 32.16
N LEU A 285 -5.81 69.45 32.26
CA LEU A 285 -6.86 69.37 33.29
C LEU A 285 -6.26 69.35 34.70
N GLU A 286 -5.28 68.49 34.97
CA GLU A 286 -4.59 68.47 36.26
C GLU A 286 -3.88 69.79 36.55
N ALA A 287 -3.30 70.44 35.54
CA ALA A 287 -2.68 71.76 35.71
C ALA A 287 -3.72 72.85 36.00
N ARG A 288 -4.93 72.74 35.44
CA ARG A 288 -6.05 73.60 35.75
C ARG A 288 -6.58 73.34 37.15
N GLU A 289 -6.75 72.09 37.57
CA GLU A 289 -7.15 71.73 38.94
C GLU A 289 -6.09 72.18 39.96
N ARG A 290 -4.79 72.07 39.65
CA ARG A 290 -3.74 72.64 40.53
C ARG A 290 -3.87 74.15 40.67
N ARG A 291 -4.21 74.87 39.59
CA ARG A 291 -4.49 76.31 39.63
C ARG A 291 -5.73 76.61 40.49
N GLU A 292 -6.82 75.88 40.28
CA GLU A 292 -8.03 76.02 41.09
C GLU A 292 -7.80 75.63 42.56
N ARG A 293 -6.91 74.67 42.86
CA ARG A 293 -6.52 74.29 44.22
C ARG A 293 -5.67 75.36 44.90
N ILE A 294 -4.75 75.99 44.18
CA ILE A 294 -3.99 77.16 44.66
C ILE A 294 -4.94 78.34 44.96
N ASP A 295 -5.98 78.53 44.15
CA ASP A 295 -7.00 79.55 44.39
C ASP A 295 -7.95 79.16 45.54
N ARG A 296 -8.25 77.88 45.73
CA ARG A 296 -9.03 77.35 46.88
C ARG A 296 -8.24 77.40 48.19
N GLU A 297 -6.93 77.17 48.18
CA GLU A 297 -6.07 77.30 49.36
C GLU A 297 -5.88 78.77 49.78
N ARG A 298 -6.13 79.73 48.88
CA ARG A 298 -6.22 81.17 49.21
C ARG A 298 -7.60 81.61 49.68
N GLY A 299 -8.63 80.78 49.52
CA GLY A 299 -10.01 81.07 49.85
C GLY A 299 -10.64 80.01 50.75
N HIS A 300 -10.57 80.24 52.05
CA HIS A 300 -11.38 79.61 53.10
C HIS A 300 -10.99 78.21 53.59
N LEU A 301 -10.23 78.26 54.70
CA LEU A 301 -10.53 77.54 55.94
C LEU A 301 -12.04 77.63 56.26
N VAL A 302 -12.63 76.54 56.78
CA VAL A 302 -13.71 76.46 57.81
C VAL A 302 -14.79 75.39 57.51
N LEU A 303 -14.88 74.45 58.47
CA LEU A 303 -15.94 73.48 58.82
C LEU A 303 -16.07 72.18 58.00
N ARG A 304 -16.32 70.98 58.53
CA ARG A 304 -16.26 70.27 59.84
C ARG A 304 -17.40 69.24 59.80
N MET A 305 -17.00 67.96 59.86
CA MET A 305 -17.69 66.79 60.46
C MET A 305 -19.10 66.37 59.99
N GLY A 306 -19.26 65.06 59.76
CA GLY A 306 -20.57 64.40 59.94
C GLY A 306 -20.75 63.05 59.26
N THR A 307 -20.27 61.98 59.91
CA THR A 307 -20.80 60.60 60.00
C THR A 307 -21.86 60.09 59.00
N PHE A 308 -21.68 58.88 58.43
CA PHE A 308 -22.60 57.73 58.63
C PHE A 308 -22.09 56.40 58.02
N ARG A 309 -22.49 55.29 58.66
CA ARG A 309 -22.30 53.87 58.30
C ARG A 309 -23.21 53.46 57.11
N LYS A 310 -22.80 52.45 56.31
CA LYS A 310 -23.35 51.07 56.31
C LYS A 310 -22.87 50.21 55.12
N GLU A 311 -22.71 48.92 55.46
CA GLU A 311 -23.06 47.66 54.74
C GLU A 311 -22.70 47.39 53.27
N GLY A 312 -22.20 46.16 53.08
CA GLY A 312 -22.46 45.24 51.95
C GLY A 312 -21.81 45.60 50.60
N ASP A 313 -21.34 44.68 49.76
CA ASP A 313 -21.46 43.24 49.76
C ASP A 313 -20.21 42.58 49.19
N ARG A 314 -20.02 41.35 49.66
CA ARG A 314 -18.98 40.42 49.27
C ARG A 314 -19.65 39.37 48.42
N ASP A 315 -19.53 39.44 47.09
CA ASP A 315 -19.93 38.34 46.22
C ASP A 315 -18.73 37.61 45.63
N ARG A 316 -18.65 36.35 46.07
CA ARG A 316 -17.88 35.23 45.56
C ARG A 316 -18.88 34.26 44.95
N LEU A 317 -18.66 33.85 43.71
CA LEU A 317 -19.07 32.59 43.06
C LEU A 317 -18.21 32.57 41.79
N ARG A 318 -17.25 31.69 41.50
CA ARG A 318 -17.04 30.23 41.62
C ARG A 318 -18.18 29.36 41.08
N ASN A 319 -17.78 28.52 40.11
CA ASN A 319 -18.43 27.34 39.53
C ASN A 319 -19.54 27.65 38.50
N LYS A 320 -19.70 26.92 37.39
CA LYS A 320 -19.55 25.47 37.20
C LYS A 320 -19.63 25.07 35.71
N ASP A 321 -19.06 23.91 35.38
CA ASP A 321 -19.40 22.97 34.28
C ASP A 321 -19.04 23.40 32.84
N ARG A 322 -18.16 22.74 32.05
CA ARG A 322 -17.96 21.30 31.76
C ARG A 322 -19.27 20.56 31.44
N VAL A 323 -19.59 20.50 30.14
CA VAL A 323 -20.23 19.33 29.54
C VAL A 323 -19.41 18.94 28.32
N GLY A 324 -18.50 17.99 28.53
CA GLY A 324 -18.01 17.09 27.51
C GLY A 324 -18.32 15.68 28.00
N SER A 325 -19.32 15.06 27.38
CA SER A 325 -19.49 13.60 27.24
C SER A 325 -19.75 13.43 25.73
N ALA A 326 -19.00 12.65 24.95
CA ALA A 326 -18.61 11.26 25.16
C ALA A 326 -19.82 10.42 25.55
N ASP A 327 -20.73 10.26 24.59
CA ASP A 327 -21.46 9.00 24.42
C ASP A 327 -20.87 8.33 23.19
N GLU A 328 -19.81 7.57 23.46
CA GLU A 328 -19.46 6.38 22.70
C GLU A 328 -20.57 5.34 22.87
N GLU A 329 -20.86 4.67 21.76
CA GLU A 329 -21.15 3.23 21.70
C GLU A 329 -22.36 2.69 22.47
N ALA A 330 -23.51 2.72 21.80
CA ALA A 330 -24.42 1.57 21.65
C ALA A 330 -25.20 1.85 20.36
N GLN A 331 -25.30 1.00 19.34
CA GLN A 331 -25.46 -0.44 19.32
C GLN A 331 -24.83 -0.98 18.03
N ALA A 332 -23.76 -1.75 18.16
CA ALA A 332 -23.41 -2.78 17.19
C ALA A 332 -23.68 -4.10 17.88
N ILE A 333 -24.74 -4.81 17.47
CA ILE A 333 -24.96 -6.26 17.53
C ILE A 333 -26.28 -6.52 16.79
N VAL A 334 -26.21 -7.35 15.75
CA VAL A 334 -27.25 -7.98 14.89
C VAL A 334 -26.95 -7.89 13.37
N GLU A 335 -25.76 -7.42 12.96
CA GLU A 335 -25.31 -7.60 11.56
C GLU A 335 -24.14 -8.59 11.40
N GLY A 336 -24.00 -9.54 12.33
CA GLY A 336 -22.87 -10.50 12.35
C GLY A 336 -23.07 -11.80 11.58
N GLU A 337 -24.30 -12.14 11.15
CA GLU A 337 -24.59 -13.44 10.53
C GLU A 337 -25.05 -13.36 9.07
N GLN A 338 -25.42 -12.16 8.57
CA GLN A 338 -25.77 -11.96 7.15
C GLN A 338 -24.54 -11.70 6.24
N GLU A 339 -23.38 -11.40 6.81
CA GLU A 339 -22.19 -11.09 6.02
C GLU A 339 -21.52 -12.35 5.46
N ASN A 340 -21.58 -13.48 6.18
CA ASN A 340 -20.90 -14.71 5.76
C ASN A 340 -21.64 -15.42 4.61
N GLU A 341 -22.98 -15.42 4.62
CA GLU A 341 -23.78 -15.92 3.48
C GLU A 341 -23.67 -15.03 2.24
N ARG A 342 -23.56 -13.70 2.41
CA ARG A 342 -23.30 -12.75 1.30
C ARG A 342 -21.89 -12.89 0.72
N LEU A 343 -20.90 -13.28 1.52
CA LEU A 343 -19.55 -13.56 1.04
C LEU A 343 -19.50 -14.86 0.24
N VAL A 344 -20.14 -15.94 0.72
CA VAL A 344 -20.20 -17.21 -0.01
C VAL A 344 -20.93 -17.07 -1.34
N SER A 345 -22.06 -16.35 -1.38
CA SER A 345 -22.83 -16.11 -2.62
C SER A 345 -22.13 -15.18 -3.63
N LYS A 346 -21.41 -14.14 -3.18
CA LYS A 346 -20.55 -13.32 -4.06
C LYS A 346 -19.38 -14.11 -4.65
N THR A 347 -18.91 -15.14 -3.95
CA THR A 347 -17.78 -15.96 -4.44
C THR A 347 -18.24 -16.92 -5.54
N THR A 348 -19.43 -17.50 -5.41
CA THR A 348 -20.04 -18.36 -6.45
C THR A 348 -20.51 -17.58 -7.67
N GLU A 349 -21.04 -16.36 -7.52
CA GLU A 349 -21.36 -15.49 -8.66
C GLU A 349 -20.11 -15.08 -9.45
N ARG A 350 -19.01 -14.71 -8.77
CA ARG A 350 -17.72 -14.47 -9.43
C ARG A 350 -17.14 -15.73 -10.10
N GLN A 351 -17.36 -16.91 -9.52
CA GLN A 351 -16.95 -18.17 -10.13
C GLN A 351 -17.77 -18.48 -11.38
N MET A 352 -19.08 -18.26 -11.36
CA MET A 352 -19.96 -18.39 -12.54
C MET A 352 -19.65 -17.33 -13.60
N GLU A 353 -19.24 -16.13 -13.22
CA GLU A 353 -18.81 -15.07 -14.14
C GLU A 353 -17.43 -15.36 -14.77
N MET A 354 -16.49 -15.91 -13.99
CA MET A 354 -15.23 -16.47 -14.50
C MET A 354 -15.45 -17.67 -15.44
N GLU A 355 -16.49 -18.48 -15.20
CA GLU A 355 -16.84 -19.61 -16.07
C GLU A 355 -17.56 -19.15 -17.35
N LYS A 356 -18.40 -18.10 -17.27
CA LYS A 356 -19.01 -17.42 -18.42
C LYS A 356 -18.01 -16.68 -19.31
N ALA A 357 -16.87 -16.26 -18.76
CA ALA A 357 -15.79 -15.62 -19.50
C ALA A 357 -14.90 -16.60 -20.30
N ARG A 358 -15.16 -17.91 -20.27
CA ARG A 358 -14.35 -18.93 -20.97
C ARG A 358 -14.62 -18.97 -22.49
N VAL A 359 -14.38 -17.86 -23.19
CA VAL A 359 -14.27 -17.85 -24.66
C VAL A 359 -12.83 -18.23 -25.05
N GLY A 360 -12.37 -19.38 -24.53
CA GLY A 360 -11.03 -19.89 -24.75
C GLY A 360 -11.00 -21.39 -24.93
N ARG A 361 -10.01 -21.90 -25.66
CA ARG A 361 -9.81 -23.33 -25.86
C ARG A 361 -9.07 -23.93 -24.67
N GLU A 362 -9.66 -24.94 -24.08
CA GLU A 362 -8.99 -25.74 -23.07
C GLU A 362 -7.92 -26.62 -23.72
N VAL A 363 -6.69 -26.56 -23.21
CA VAL A 363 -5.62 -27.48 -23.55
C VAL A 363 -5.12 -28.19 -22.30
N ARG A 364 -4.82 -29.49 -22.43
CA ARG A 364 -4.41 -30.33 -21.32
C ARG A 364 -2.95 -30.10 -21.02
N ILE A 365 -2.64 -29.84 -19.76
CA ILE A 365 -1.27 -29.58 -19.33
C ILE A 365 -0.94 -30.38 -18.06
N SER A 366 0.30 -30.85 -18.00
CA SER A 366 0.89 -31.42 -16.79
C SER A 366 2.10 -30.58 -16.41
N ILE A 367 2.19 -30.20 -15.14
CA ILE A 367 3.32 -29.46 -14.57
C ILE A 367 3.88 -30.31 -13.45
N SER A 368 5.18 -30.57 -13.51
CA SER A 368 5.93 -31.28 -12.48
C SER A 368 7.16 -30.50 -12.09
N HIS A 369 7.65 -30.76 -10.88
CA HIS A 369 8.88 -30.19 -10.40
C HIS A 369 9.80 -31.31 -9.94
N ASP A 370 10.98 -31.37 -10.52
CA ASP A 370 11.99 -32.37 -10.20
C ASP A 370 13.30 -31.66 -9.83
N GLY A 371 13.72 -31.83 -8.57
CA GLY A 371 14.86 -31.13 -7.99
C GLY A 371 14.82 -29.61 -8.24
N GLN A 372 15.78 -29.15 -9.05
CA GLN A 372 16.00 -27.75 -9.44
C GLN A 372 15.28 -27.32 -10.72
N TYR A 373 14.44 -28.17 -11.30
CA TYR A 373 13.75 -27.92 -12.56
C TYR A 373 12.24 -27.99 -12.40
N ALA A 374 11.54 -27.16 -13.17
CA ALA A 374 10.12 -27.29 -13.46
C ALA A 374 9.99 -27.80 -14.90
N THR A 375 9.18 -28.84 -15.09
CA THR A 375 8.90 -29.42 -16.41
C THR A 375 7.42 -29.31 -16.69
N ALA A 376 7.07 -29.07 -17.96
CA ALA A 376 5.68 -29.06 -18.39
C ALA A 376 5.50 -29.78 -19.73
N VAL A 377 4.37 -30.45 -19.86
CA VAL A 377 3.94 -31.12 -21.08
C VAL A 377 2.52 -30.65 -21.39
N CYS A 378 2.30 -30.16 -22.60
CA CYS A 378 1.01 -29.70 -23.08
C CYS A 378 0.57 -30.52 -24.29
N LEU A 379 -0.71 -30.90 -24.31
CA LEU A 379 -1.37 -31.54 -25.43
C LEU A 379 -2.43 -30.59 -25.99
N ALA A 380 -2.32 -30.30 -27.29
CA ALA A 380 -3.28 -29.50 -28.02
C ALA A 380 -3.74 -30.24 -29.27
N VAL A 381 -5.02 -30.12 -29.60
CA VAL A 381 -5.55 -30.55 -30.89
C VAL A 381 -5.37 -29.38 -31.85
N ASP A 382 -4.67 -29.62 -32.95
CA ASP A 382 -4.52 -28.66 -34.03
C ASP A 382 -5.76 -28.77 -34.93
N GLU A 383 -6.34 -27.63 -35.27
CA GLU A 383 -7.51 -27.54 -36.15
C GLU A 383 -7.13 -27.29 -37.60
#